data_AF-A0A8H3GC65-F1
#
_entry.id   AF-A0A8H3GC65-F1
#
_cell.length_a   1.000
_cell.length_b   1.000
_cell.length_c   1.000
_cell.angle_alpha   90.00
_cell.angle_beta   90.00
_cell.angle_gamma   90.00
#
_symmetry.space_group_name_H-M   'P 1'
#
loop_
_entity.id
_entity.type
_entity.pdbx_description
1 polymer ?
#
loop_
_entity_poly.entity_id
_entity_poly.type
_entity_poly.pdbx_seq_one_letter_code
_entity_poly.pdbx_strand_id
1 'polypeptide(L)'
;MQNSSVLRTTLPSLRVGQKYTFVQAPGVPRLYGSRSTRIRGFHTPTYRPQQKHSAEPTASKSVDFYHGPLSTTFRNLKLFSLSSLSLASALTPFIFIIDAPLSLSARIALAATALGTSISSTALIAWCGRPYVVSMRRVPGSDAIELTTTDVFLRKRYTTIPDPRFFQSTSRPFATWEVPESFTADSDPNSRRVAGSTEPVVITRDGSGNVVGQCIVQWSESSGQLFGAIREEGRVIRHFNVHEELLEGHM
;
A
#
# COMPACT_ATOMS: atom_id res chain seq x y z
N MET A 1 -6.94 -26.95 -47.30
CA MET A 1 -8.34 -27.32 -47.03
C MET A 1 -8.52 -27.29 -45.51
N GLN A 2 -8.89 -26.20 -44.85
CA GLN A 2 -10.07 -25.31 -44.93
C GLN A 2 -11.24 -25.78 -44.05
N ASN A 3 -11.39 -25.14 -42.89
CA ASN A 3 -12.62 -24.56 -42.30
C ASN A 3 -12.33 -24.24 -40.81
N SER A 4 -12.36 -23.01 -40.29
CA SER A 4 -13.36 -21.92 -40.33
C SER A 4 -14.65 -22.27 -39.58
N SER A 5 -14.76 -21.84 -38.31
CA SER A 5 -16.06 -21.60 -37.65
C SER A 5 -15.90 -20.54 -36.56
N VAL A 6 -16.31 -19.31 -36.92
CA VAL A 6 -16.45 -18.15 -36.06
C VAL A 6 -17.87 -18.13 -35.53
N LEU A 7 -18.06 -17.96 -34.22
CA LEU A 7 -19.35 -17.57 -33.63
C LEU A 7 -19.14 -16.37 -32.69
N ARG A 8 -19.54 -15.20 -33.20
CA ARG A 8 -19.96 -14.01 -32.42
C ARG A 8 -21.37 -14.25 -31.88
N THR A 9 -21.81 -13.35 -30.98
CA THR A 9 -23.21 -13.08 -30.47
C THR A 9 -23.26 -13.35 -28.95
N THR A 10 -23.63 -12.48 -28.01
CA THR A 10 -24.23 -11.14 -27.97
C THR A 10 -24.14 -10.62 -26.52
N LEU A 11 -23.90 -9.33 -26.33
CA LEU A 11 -24.12 -8.60 -25.08
C LEU A 11 -25.60 -8.21 -24.94
N PRO A 12 -26.18 -8.23 -23.73
CA PRO A 12 -27.30 -7.35 -23.41
C PRO A 12 -26.88 -6.25 -22.43
N SER A 13 -27.14 -5.01 -22.86
CA SER A 13 -27.19 -3.81 -22.03
C SER A 13 -28.35 -3.89 -21.04
N LEU A 14 -28.16 -3.45 -19.79
CA LEU A 14 -29.27 -3.07 -18.93
C LEU A 14 -29.01 -1.76 -18.18
N ARG A 15 -30.08 -0.96 -18.20
CA ARG A 15 -30.25 0.43 -17.79
C ARG A 15 -30.25 0.62 -16.27
N VAL A 16 -29.74 1.79 -15.87
CA VAL A 16 -30.37 2.83 -15.03
C VAL A 16 -31.54 2.41 -14.12
N GLY A 17 -31.40 2.66 -12.82
CA GLY A 17 -32.48 2.52 -11.84
C GLY A 17 -32.12 3.02 -10.44
N GLN A 18 -31.83 4.31 -10.32
CA GLN A 18 -31.67 5.06 -9.07
C GLN A 18 -33.01 5.12 -8.31
N LYS A 19 -33.02 4.88 -6.99
CA LYS A 19 -33.95 5.48 -6.00
C LYS A 19 -33.50 5.15 -4.57
N TYR A 20 -32.97 6.17 -3.89
CA TYR A 20 -32.70 6.18 -2.46
C TYR A 20 -33.97 6.61 -1.73
N THR A 21 -34.45 5.79 -0.80
CA THR A 21 -35.60 6.12 0.06
C THR A 21 -35.08 6.70 1.37
N PHE A 22 -35.33 8.00 1.55
CA PHE A 22 -35.07 8.76 2.76
C PHE A 22 -36.17 8.48 3.78
N VAL A 23 -35.83 7.92 4.95
CA VAL A 23 -36.74 7.76 6.08
C VAL A 23 -36.42 8.85 7.11
N GLN A 24 -37.39 9.72 7.32
CA GLN A 24 -37.35 10.92 8.14
C GLN A 24 -37.77 10.57 9.58
N ALA A 25 -36.93 10.91 10.57
CA ALA A 25 -37.24 10.77 11.99
C ALA A 25 -37.97 12.03 12.52
N PRO A 26 -38.98 11.89 13.40
CA PRO A 26 -39.67 13.02 14.02
C PRO A 26 -39.10 13.37 15.40
N GLY A 27 -39.27 14.64 15.80
CA GLY A 27 -39.44 15.00 17.22
C GLY A 27 -38.33 15.83 17.86
N VAL A 28 -38.48 17.16 17.78
CA VAL A 28 -37.81 18.16 18.65
C VAL A 28 -38.51 18.16 20.02
N PRO A 29 -37.82 18.53 21.12
CA PRO A 29 -38.14 19.82 21.73
C PRO A 29 -36.90 20.65 22.11
N ARG A 30 -37.03 21.96 21.86
CA ARG A 30 -36.19 23.04 22.40
C ARG A 30 -36.36 23.15 23.91
N LEU A 31 -35.27 23.46 24.62
CA LEU A 31 -35.35 24.27 25.84
C LEU A 31 -34.29 25.37 25.84
N TYR A 32 -34.81 26.54 26.22
CA TYR A 32 -34.22 27.87 26.28
C TYR A 32 -33.52 28.05 27.62
N GLY A 33 -32.36 28.71 27.66
CA GLY A 33 -31.64 28.94 28.91
C GLY A 33 -30.52 29.97 28.77
N SER A 34 -30.90 31.23 28.68
CA SER A 34 -30.01 32.39 28.77
C SER A 34 -29.58 32.61 30.22
N ARG A 35 -28.28 32.74 30.49
CA ARG A 35 -27.76 33.56 31.60
C ARG A 35 -26.28 33.92 31.42
N SER A 36 -26.08 35.17 31.01
CA SER A 36 -24.84 35.92 31.17
C SER A 36 -24.61 36.22 32.65
N THR A 37 -23.42 35.95 33.19
CA THR A 37 -22.73 36.91 34.07
C THR A 37 -21.26 36.55 34.33
N ARG A 38 -20.43 37.60 34.21
CA ARG A 38 -19.35 38.02 35.12
C ARG A 38 -17.90 37.81 34.66
N ILE A 39 -17.28 38.97 34.54
CA ILE A 39 -15.91 39.35 34.17
C ILE A 39 -14.93 39.14 35.35
N ARG A 40 -13.64 39.04 34.97
CA ARG A 40 -12.37 39.40 35.65
C ARG A 40 -11.52 38.27 36.25
N GLY A 41 -10.30 38.19 35.72
CA GLY A 41 -9.15 37.50 36.30
C GLY A 41 -7.98 37.47 35.32
N PHE A 42 -7.33 38.62 35.09
CA PHE A 42 -6.06 38.68 34.36
C PHE A 42 -4.96 38.07 35.24
N HIS A 43 -4.43 36.92 34.83
CA HIS A 43 -3.11 36.44 35.22
C HIS A 43 -2.36 36.06 33.96
N THR A 44 -1.28 36.80 33.69
CA THR A 44 -0.26 36.47 32.69
C THR A 44 0.64 35.35 33.23
N PRO A 45 0.63 34.13 32.67
CA PRO A 45 1.68 33.16 32.93
C PRO A 45 2.82 33.44 31.96
N THR A 46 3.97 33.77 32.54
CA THR A 46 5.31 33.73 31.93
C THR A 46 5.46 32.53 30.98
N TYR A 47 5.72 32.83 29.71
CA TYR A 47 5.93 31.85 28.64
C TYR A 47 7.30 31.17 28.81
N ARG A 48 7.29 29.95 29.35
CA ARG A 48 8.38 28.99 29.19
C ARG A 48 8.14 28.28 27.86
N PRO A 49 9.12 28.18 26.93
CA PRO A 49 8.92 27.43 25.71
C PRO A 49 8.88 25.94 26.05
N GLN A 50 7.68 25.42 26.33
CA GLN A 50 7.44 23.98 26.31
C GLN A 50 7.48 23.51 24.85
N GLN A 51 8.36 22.53 24.63
CA GLN A 51 8.32 21.54 23.55
C GLN A 51 6.93 21.41 22.92
N LYS A 52 6.86 21.61 21.60
CA LYS A 52 5.73 21.25 20.73
C LYS A 52 5.39 19.75 20.91
N HIS A 53 4.58 19.45 21.92
CA HIS A 53 3.59 18.40 21.82
C HIS A 53 2.46 18.98 20.98
N SER A 54 2.57 18.80 19.66
CA SER A 54 1.45 19.05 18.75
C SER A 54 0.32 18.11 19.16
N ALA A 55 -0.76 18.68 19.67
CA ALA A 55 -2.01 18.00 19.92
C ALA A 55 -2.51 17.39 18.60
N GLU A 56 -2.39 16.07 18.52
CA GLU A 56 -2.99 15.22 17.51
C GLU A 56 -4.51 15.24 17.71
N PRO A 57 -5.33 15.44 16.67
CA PRO A 57 -6.76 15.23 16.78
C PRO A 57 -6.98 13.76 17.13
N THR A 58 -7.82 13.52 18.14
CA THR A 58 -8.23 12.20 18.63
C THR A 58 -8.84 11.34 17.52
N ALA A 59 -7.99 10.68 16.75
CA ALA A 59 -8.27 9.46 16.02
C ALA A 59 -7.61 8.34 16.82
N SER A 60 -8.34 7.28 17.09
CA SER A 60 -7.88 6.05 17.75
C SER A 60 -6.43 5.73 17.37
N LYS A 61 -5.49 5.90 18.31
CA LYS A 61 -4.08 5.59 18.09
C LYS A 61 -3.96 4.11 17.74
N SER A 62 -3.76 3.82 16.47
CA SER A 62 -3.31 2.50 16.03
C SER A 62 -1.93 2.32 16.64
N VAL A 63 -1.79 1.28 17.47
CA VAL A 63 -0.50 0.97 18.08
C VAL A 63 0.34 0.30 17.00
N ASP A 64 1.39 0.99 16.57
CA ASP A 64 2.44 0.42 15.73
C ASP A 64 3.17 -0.64 16.57
N PHE A 65 2.96 -1.92 16.25
CA PHE A 65 3.55 -3.03 17.01
C PHE A 65 4.82 -3.57 16.34
N TYR A 66 5.11 -3.18 15.10
CA TYR A 66 6.30 -3.61 14.38
C TYR A 66 6.92 -2.45 13.62
N HIS A 67 8.24 -2.32 13.75
CA HIS A 67 9.05 -1.38 13.00
C HIS A 67 10.28 -2.08 12.42
N GLY A 68 10.42 -2.03 11.09
CA GLY A 68 11.53 -2.66 10.38
C GLY A 68 12.87 -2.01 10.74
N PRO A 69 13.87 -2.77 11.25
CA PRO A 69 15.15 -2.22 11.68
C PRO A 69 15.98 -1.67 10.51
N LEU A 70 15.80 -2.22 9.31
CA LEU A 70 16.52 -1.83 8.09
C LEU A 70 15.79 -0.74 7.29
N SER A 71 14.65 -0.24 7.77
CA SER A 71 13.85 0.76 7.05
C SER A 71 14.64 2.04 6.74
N THR A 72 15.45 2.52 7.70
CA THR A 72 16.32 3.69 7.55
C THR A 72 17.44 3.42 6.55
N THR A 73 18.07 2.25 6.63
CA THR A 73 19.13 1.81 5.71
C THR A 73 18.62 1.75 4.28
N PHE A 74 17.49 1.07 4.03
CA PHE A 74 16.87 1.01 2.69
C PHE A 74 16.47 2.39 2.17
N ARG A 75 15.96 3.28 3.03
CA ARG A 75 15.62 4.66 2.66
C ARG A 75 16.86 5.43 2.21
N ASN A 76 17.93 5.37 3.00
CA ASN A 76 19.19 6.06 2.70
C ASN A 76 19.81 5.51 1.42
N LEU A 77 19.76 4.19 1.23
CA LEU A 77 20.31 3.51 0.06
C LEU A 77 19.55 3.89 -1.22
N LYS A 78 18.22 3.94 -1.18
CA LYS A 78 17.40 4.46 -2.30
C LYS A 78 17.69 5.94 -2.58
N LEU A 79 17.79 6.77 -1.53
CA LEU A 79 18.08 8.19 -1.70
C LEU A 79 19.45 8.43 -2.32
N PHE A 80 20.46 7.67 -1.89
CA PHE A 80 21.80 7.73 -2.44
C PHE A 80 21.82 7.38 -3.93
N SER A 81 21.20 6.26 -4.32
CA SER A 81 21.12 5.86 -5.73
C SER A 81 20.34 6.86 -6.59
N LEU A 82 19.21 7.38 -6.10
CA LEU A 82 18.44 8.41 -6.79
C LEU A 82 19.24 9.71 -6.95
N SER A 83 20.06 10.07 -5.95
CA SER A 83 20.94 11.24 -6.02
C SER A 83 22.04 11.04 -7.07
N SER A 84 22.69 9.87 -7.08
CA SER A 84 23.68 9.51 -8.10
C SER A 84 23.10 9.48 -9.50
N LEU A 85 21.90 8.90 -9.67
CA LEU A 85 21.20 8.88 -10.96
C LEU A 85 20.81 10.29 -11.41
N SER A 86 20.34 11.14 -10.49
CA SER A 86 20.00 12.54 -10.80
C SER A 86 21.24 13.32 -11.21
N LEU A 87 22.36 13.13 -10.51
CA LEU A 87 23.63 13.75 -10.84
C LEU A 87 24.13 13.27 -12.21
N ALA A 88 24.10 11.96 -12.48
CA ALA A 88 24.47 11.39 -13.78
C ALA A 88 23.56 11.94 -14.90
N SER A 89 22.25 12.01 -14.67
CA SER A 89 21.29 12.57 -15.62
C SER A 89 21.50 14.06 -15.86
N ALA A 90 21.94 14.82 -14.84
CA ALA A 90 22.26 16.23 -14.96
C ALA A 90 23.60 16.47 -15.68
N LEU A 91 24.61 15.62 -15.45
CA LEU A 91 25.93 15.74 -16.06
C LEU A 91 25.98 15.23 -17.51
N THR A 92 25.17 14.23 -17.85
CA THR A 92 25.11 13.66 -19.21
C THR A 92 24.90 14.70 -20.33
N PRO A 93 23.96 15.65 -20.24
CA PRO A 93 23.80 16.67 -21.29
C PRO A 93 25.04 17.56 -21.47
N PHE A 94 25.86 17.76 -20.44
CA PHE A 94 27.10 18.55 -20.57
C PHE A 94 28.13 17.89 -21.49
N ILE A 95 28.13 16.55 -21.61
CA ILE A 95 29.01 15.80 -22.54
C ILE A 95 28.72 16.19 -24.01
N PHE A 96 27.48 16.61 -24.31
CA PHE A 96 27.10 17.03 -25.65
C PHE A 96 27.42 18.51 -25.92
N ILE A 97 27.43 19.34 -24.87
CA ILE A 97 27.69 20.79 -24.97
C ILE A 97 29.19 21.09 -25.05
N ILE A 98 30.03 20.32 -24.35
CA ILE A 98 31.48 20.55 -24.36
C ILE A 98 32.04 20.22 -25.75
N ASP A 99 32.81 21.16 -26.30
CA ASP A 99 33.46 21.04 -27.59
C ASP A 99 34.72 20.17 -27.46
N ALA A 100 34.51 18.86 -27.33
CA ALA A 100 35.58 17.87 -27.31
C ALA A 100 35.76 17.27 -28.72
N PRO A 101 36.99 16.94 -29.16
CA PRO A 101 37.27 16.33 -30.46
C PRO A 101 36.87 14.83 -30.52
N LEU A 102 35.69 14.49 -29.98
CA LEU A 102 35.13 13.15 -29.93
C LEU A 102 34.01 13.00 -30.97
N SER A 103 34.01 11.87 -31.68
CA SER A 103 32.91 11.51 -32.59
C SER A 103 31.58 11.38 -31.84
N LEU A 104 30.47 11.69 -32.51
CA LEU A 104 29.12 11.62 -31.92
C LEU A 104 28.84 10.24 -31.29
N SER A 105 29.25 9.17 -31.97
CA SER A 105 29.08 7.80 -31.51
C SER A 105 29.79 7.54 -30.18
N ALA A 106 30.99 8.11 -29.98
CA ALA A 106 31.72 7.98 -28.72
C ALA A 106 31.01 8.71 -27.57
N ARG A 107 30.46 9.91 -27.84
CA ARG A 107 29.68 10.67 -26.83
C ARG A 107 28.42 9.91 -26.41
N ILE A 108 27.68 9.35 -27.37
CA ILE A 108 26.50 8.52 -27.10
C ILE A 108 26.87 7.28 -26.30
N ALA A 109 27.94 6.58 -26.68
CA ALA A 109 28.41 5.40 -25.95
C ALA A 109 28.77 5.73 -24.49
N LEU A 110 29.53 6.80 -24.26
CA LEU A 110 29.91 7.25 -22.92
C LEU A 110 28.68 7.62 -22.07
N ALA A 111 27.75 8.40 -22.63
CA ALA A 111 26.51 8.77 -21.99
C ALA A 111 25.66 7.53 -21.65
N ALA A 112 25.51 6.61 -22.59
CA ALA A 112 24.73 5.39 -22.43
C ALA A 112 25.32 4.47 -21.37
N THR A 113 26.64 4.31 -21.30
CA THR A 113 27.29 3.50 -20.26
C THR A 113 27.12 4.13 -18.87
N ALA A 114 27.31 5.45 -18.74
CA ALA A 114 27.17 6.14 -17.47
C ALA A 114 25.73 6.09 -16.93
N LEU A 115 24.73 6.39 -17.79
CA LEU A 115 23.32 6.28 -17.43
C LEU A 115 22.89 4.83 -17.22
N GLY A 116 23.31 3.92 -18.09
CA GLY A 116 22.95 2.51 -18.05
C GLY A 116 23.38 1.83 -16.76
N THR A 117 24.63 2.05 -16.32
CA THR A 117 25.12 1.52 -15.04
C THR A 117 24.36 2.13 -13.86
N SER A 118 24.09 3.44 -13.91
CA SER A 118 23.36 4.15 -12.85
C SER A 118 21.91 3.67 -12.72
N ILE A 119 21.21 3.51 -13.85
CA ILE A 119 19.84 3.01 -13.91
C ILE A 119 19.79 1.56 -13.43
N SER A 120 20.70 0.71 -13.91
CA SER A 120 20.75 -0.72 -13.54
C SER A 120 20.96 -0.89 -12.03
N SER A 121 21.91 -0.16 -11.44
CA SER A 121 22.15 -0.19 -9.99
C SER A 121 20.93 0.29 -9.21
N THR A 122 20.30 1.39 -9.64
CA THR A 122 19.09 1.94 -9.01
C THR A 122 17.90 0.98 -9.11
N ALA A 123 17.73 0.31 -10.24
CA ALA A 123 16.65 -0.65 -10.47
C ALA A 123 16.81 -1.90 -9.60
N LEU A 124 18.03 -2.42 -9.44
CA LEU A 124 18.29 -3.58 -8.59
C LEU A 124 17.94 -3.28 -7.12
N ILE A 125 18.38 -2.12 -6.64
CA ILE A 125 18.07 -1.63 -5.29
C ILE A 125 16.57 -1.46 -5.09
N ALA A 126 15.90 -0.87 -6.09
CA ALA A 126 14.46 -0.69 -6.09
C ALA A 126 13.72 -2.04 -6.03
N TRP A 127 14.21 -3.04 -6.74
CA TRP A 127 13.64 -4.39 -6.75
C TRP A 127 13.83 -5.12 -5.43
N CYS A 128 15.05 -5.12 -4.87
CA CYS A 128 15.35 -5.74 -3.58
C CYS A 128 14.61 -5.07 -2.42
N GLY A 129 14.43 -3.75 -2.46
CA GLY A 129 13.74 -2.98 -1.41
C GLY A 129 12.23 -2.84 -1.61
N ARG A 130 11.62 -3.48 -2.61
CA ARG A 130 10.18 -3.42 -2.89
C ARG A 130 9.31 -4.20 -1.88
N PRO A 131 9.64 -5.44 -1.48
CA PRO A 131 8.83 -6.19 -0.52
C PRO A 131 9.04 -5.73 0.94
N TYR A 132 10.00 -4.83 1.22
CA TYR A 132 10.36 -4.48 2.59
C TYR A 132 9.25 -3.74 3.34
N VAL A 133 8.83 -4.30 4.48
CA VAL A 133 7.84 -3.69 5.37
C VAL A 133 8.53 -2.75 6.35
N VAL A 134 8.16 -1.48 6.28
CA VAL A 134 8.71 -0.41 7.13
C VAL A 134 8.08 -0.43 8.50
N SER A 135 6.76 -0.56 8.58
CA SER A 135 6.03 -0.66 9.83
C SER A 135 4.77 -1.48 9.65
N MET A 136 4.28 -2.08 10.73
CA MET A 136 2.95 -2.66 10.77
C MET A 136 2.18 -2.12 11.96
N ARG A 137 0.87 -1.96 11.73
CA ARG A 137 -0.08 -1.49 12.73
C ARG A 137 -1.37 -2.28 12.63
N ARG A 138 -2.03 -2.48 13.76
CA ARG A 138 -3.38 -3.07 13.77
C ARG A 138 -4.41 -1.96 13.55
N VAL A 139 -5.40 -2.23 12.70
CA VAL A 139 -6.50 -1.30 12.47
C VAL A 139 -7.41 -1.32 13.71
N PRO A 140 -7.69 -0.17 14.35
CA PRO A 140 -8.51 -0.13 15.55
C PRO A 140 -9.95 -0.55 15.22
N GLY A 141 -10.46 -1.56 15.91
CA GLY A 141 -11.83 -2.06 15.74
C GLY A 141 -11.98 -3.25 14.79
N SER A 142 -10.90 -3.79 14.23
CA SER A 142 -10.90 -5.07 13.51
C SER A 142 -9.59 -5.84 13.76
N ASP A 143 -9.56 -7.14 13.41
CA ASP A 143 -8.32 -7.93 13.42
C ASP A 143 -7.44 -7.69 12.18
N ALA A 144 -7.73 -6.60 11.44
CA ALA A 144 -7.02 -6.27 10.22
C ALA A 144 -5.64 -5.70 10.53
N ILE A 145 -4.63 -6.16 9.79
CA ILE A 145 -3.25 -5.66 9.87
C ILE A 145 -2.99 -4.75 8.69
N GLU A 146 -2.42 -3.58 8.94
CA GLU A 146 -1.97 -2.65 7.93
C GLU A 146 -0.45 -2.59 7.90
N LEU A 147 0.11 -2.92 6.73
CA LEU A 147 1.53 -2.94 6.47
C LEU A 147 1.90 -1.68 5.67
N THR A 148 2.93 -0.98 6.13
CA THR A 148 3.48 0.16 5.42
C THR A 148 4.69 -0.29 4.62
N THR A 149 4.61 -0.20 3.30
CA THR A 149 5.72 -0.42 2.38
C THR A 149 6.13 0.89 1.71
N THR A 150 7.31 0.91 1.10
CA THR A 150 7.84 2.11 0.45
C THR A 150 8.20 1.83 -1.00
N ASP A 151 7.64 2.61 -1.91
CA ASP A 151 7.88 2.52 -3.35
C ASP A 151 9.32 2.91 -3.71
N VAL A 152 9.67 2.85 -4.99
CA VAL A 152 10.99 3.24 -5.53
C VAL A 152 11.29 4.71 -5.21
N PHE A 153 10.27 5.57 -5.30
CA PHE A 153 10.36 7.01 -5.04
C PHE A 153 10.14 7.40 -3.58
N LEU A 154 10.42 6.50 -2.63
CA LEU A 154 10.21 6.74 -1.19
C LEU A 154 8.76 7.07 -0.80
N ARG A 155 7.79 6.78 -1.67
CA ARG A 155 6.37 7.01 -1.39
C ARG A 155 5.83 5.87 -0.53
N LYS A 156 5.18 6.22 0.59
CA LYS A 156 4.52 5.24 1.45
C LYS A 156 3.31 4.63 0.75
N ARG A 157 3.17 3.32 0.88
CA ARG A 157 2.01 2.53 0.46
C ARG A 157 1.49 1.79 1.67
N TYR A 158 0.18 1.77 1.81
CA TYR A 158 -0.51 1.19 2.95
C TYR A 158 -1.29 -0.03 2.47
N THR A 159 -0.85 -1.21 2.86
CA THR A 159 -1.51 -2.46 2.47
C THR A 159 -2.26 -3.01 3.67
N THR A 160 -3.58 -2.94 3.65
CA THR A 160 -4.45 -3.51 4.67
C THR A 160 -4.84 -4.91 4.28
N ILE A 161 -4.70 -5.83 5.24
CA ILE A 161 -5.08 -7.23 5.13
C ILE A 161 -6.15 -7.47 6.19
N PRO A 162 -7.42 -7.70 5.79
CA PRO A 162 -8.52 -7.86 6.73
C PRO A 162 -8.41 -9.07 7.65
N ASP A 163 -7.80 -10.16 7.18
CA ASP A 163 -7.58 -11.38 7.94
C ASP A 163 -6.10 -11.81 7.83
N PRO A 164 -5.33 -11.75 8.92
CA PRO A 164 -3.92 -12.12 8.95
C PRO A 164 -3.65 -13.60 8.61
N ARG A 165 -4.65 -14.48 8.69
CA ARG A 165 -4.49 -15.92 8.44
C ARG A 165 -4.24 -16.26 6.98
N PHE A 166 -4.46 -15.30 6.07
CA PHE A 166 -4.15 -15.46 4.66
C PHE A 166 -2.65 -15.36 4.34
N PHE A 167 -1.80 -15.04 5.33
CA PHE A 167 -0.36 -15.08 5.15
C PHE A 167 0.18 -16.50 5.17
N GLN A 168 1.04 -16.82 4.21
CA GLN A 168 1.84 -18.04 4.20
C GLN A 168 3.32 -17.68 4.16
N SER A 169 4.16 -18.50 4.81
CA SER A 169 5.61 -18.36 4.69
C SER A 169 6.03 -18.68 3.25
N THR A 170 6.81 -17.80 2.64
CA THR A 170 7.28 -17.97 1.25
C THR A 170 8.76 -18.40 1.20
N SER A 171 9.13 -19.15 0.16
CA SER A 171 10.52 -19.53 -0.12
C SER A 171 11.26 -18.48 -0.97
N ARG A 172 10.58 -17.39 -1.36
CA ARG A 172 11.13 -16.37 -2.26
C ARG A 172 12.21 -15.54 -1.56
N PRO A 173 13.37 -15.28 -2.19
CA PRO A 173 14.39 -14.42 -1.60
C PRO A 173 13.83 -13.01 -1.37
N PHE A 174 14.17 -12.43 -0.22
CA PHE A 174 13.72 -11.11 0.24
C PHE A 174 12.22 -11.00 0.53
N ALA A 175 11.50 -12.10 0.73
CA ALA A 175 10.13 -12.08 1.26
C ALA A 175 10.00 -13.18 2.32
N THR A 176 9.32 -12.85 3.42
CA THR A 176 9.05 -13.78 4.52
C THR A 176 7.63 -14.30 4.39
N TRP A 177 6.70 -13.40 4.07
CA TRP A 177 5.29 -13.72 3.89
C TRP A 177 4.84 -13.46 2.45
N GLU A 178 3.99 -14.34 1.94
CA GLU A 178 3.20 -14.10 0.75
C GLU A 178 1.71 -14.30 1.01
N VAL A 179 0.92 -13.62 0.18
CA VAL A 179 -0.48 -13.96 -0.01
C VAL A 179 -0.53 -14.93 -1.20
N PRO A 180 -0.92 -16.21 -0.99
CA PRO A 180 -0.87 -17.27 -2.01
C PRO A 180 -1.78 -16.93 -3.19
N GLU A 181 -1.66 -17.64 -4.32
CA GLU A 181 -2.50 -17.41 -5.53
C GLU A 181 -3.87 -18.07 -5.46
N SER A 182 -4.04 -19.02 -4.57
CA SER A 182 -5.28 -19.74 -4.35
C SER A 182 -5.42 -20.09 -2.89
N PHE A 183 -6.67 -20.18 -2.45
CA PHE A 183 -7.01 -20.62 -1.10
C PHE A 183 -7.89 -21.86 -1.17
N THR A 184 -7.72 -22.76 -0.21
CA THR A 184 -8.63 -23.88 0.01
C THR A 184 -9.39 -23.61 1.29
N ALA A 185 -10.69 -23.91 1.33
CA ALA A 185 -11.51 -23.59 2.51
C ALA A 185 -11.12 -24.36 3.79
N ASP A 186 -10.29 -25.40 3.70
CA ASP A 186 -9.72 -26.09 4.87
C ASP A 186 -8.89 -25.16 5.77
N SER A 187 -8.46 -24.00 5.26
CA SER A 187 -7.75 -23.00 6.06
C SER A 187 -8.62 -22.28 7.10
N ASP A 188 -9.96 -22.41 7.05
CA ASP A 188 -10.83 -21.80 8.06
C ASP A 188 -12.15 -22.59 8.28
N PRO A 189 -12.23 -23.42 9.34
CA PRO A 189 -13.44 -24.17 9.67
C PRO A 189 -14.56 -23.30 10.27
N ASN A 190 -14.31 -22.02 10.56
CA ASN A 190 -15.21 -21.16 11.34
C ASN A 190 -15.84 -20.01 10.53
N SER A 191 -15.36 -19.72 9.32
CA SER A 191 -16.05 -18.81 8.40
C SER A 191 -17.05 -19.57 7.55
N ARG A 192 -18.33 -19.23 7.70
CA ARG A 192 -19.41 -19.75 6.86
C ARG A 192 -19.31 -19.10 5.47
N ARG A 193 -18.33 -19.53 4.67
CA ARG A 193 -18.14 -19.06 3.30
C ARG A 193 -19.14 -19.76 2.38
N VAL A 194 -19.70 -19.01 1.44
CA VAL A 194 -20.69 -19.52 0.48
C VAL A 194 -20.09 -19.48 -0.91
N ALA A 195 -20.34 -20.52 -1.72
CA ALA A 195 -19.98 -20.53 -3.13
C ALA A 195 -20.56 -19.29 -3.84
N GLY A 196 -19.71 -18.55 -4.57
CA GLY A 196 -20.05 -17.28 -5.21
C GLY A 196 -19.79 -16.03 -4.36
N SER A 197 -19.40 -16.18 -3.09
CA SER A 197 -18.97 -15.04 -2.26
C SER A 197 -17.63 -14.47 -2.74
N THR A 198 -17.48 -13.16 -2.59
CA THR A 198 -16.33 -12.39 -3.05
C THR A 198 -15.82 -11.54 -1.89
N GLU A 199 -14.56 -11.75 -1.48
CA GLU A 199 -13.99 -11.10 -0.29
C GLU A 199 -12.64 -10.45 -0.61
N PRO A 200 -12.41 -9.19 -0.20
CA PRO A 200 -11.11 -8.56 -0.36
C PRO A 200 -10.13 -9.13 0.67
N VAL A 201 -9.04 -9.72 0.20
CA VAL A 201 -7.98 -10.28 1.05
C VAL A 201 -6.84 -9.28 1.25
N VAL A 202 -6.58 -8.45 0.24
CA VAL A 202 -5.52 -7.42 0.31
C VAL A 202 -6.03 -6.14 -0.32
N ILE A 203 -5.85 -5.02 0.36
CA ILE A 203 -6.19 -3.69 -0.17
C ILE A 203 -4.96 -2.80 -0.04
N THR A 204 -4.37 -2.41 -1.16
CA THR A 204 -3.22 -1.50 -1.21
C THR A 204 -3.68 -0.08 -1.53
N ARG A 205 -3.38 0.85 -0.63
CA ARG A 205 -3.68 2.28 -0.73
C ARG A 205 -2.41 3.12 -0.91
N ASP A 206 -2.55 4.27 -1.55
CA ASP A 206 -1.51 5.29 -1.59
C ASP A 206 -1.46 6.11 -0.29
N GLY A 207 -0.48 7.03 -0.20
CA GLY A 207 -0.37 7.97 0.92
C GLY A 207 -1.51 8.98 1.04
N SER A 208 -2.38 9.07 0.02
CA SER A 208 -3.56 9.93 0.00
C SER A 208 -4.84 9.18 0.41
N GLY A 209 -4.75 7.85 0.61
CA GLY A 209 -5.88 6.98 0.93
C GLY A 209 -6.60 6.36 -0.29
N ASN A 210 -6.16 6.62 -1.52
CA ASN A 210 -6.76 6.05 -2.73
C ASN A 210 -6.37 4.57 -2.86
N VAL A 211 -7.30 3.71 -3.26
CA VAL A 211 -7.01 2.30 -3.56
C VAL A 211 -6.26 2.20 -4.89
N VAL A 212 -5.04 1.67 -4.84
CA VAL A 212 -4.12 1.52 -5.98
C VAL A 212 -4.13 0.09 -6.51
N GLY A 213 -4.45 -0.86 -5.64
CA GLY A 213 -4.70 -2.23 -6.03
C GLY A 213 -5.40 -3.01 -4.94
N GLN A 214 -6.16 -4.03 -5.33
CA GLN A 214 -6.86 -4.93 -4.44
C GLN A 214 -6.80 -6.37 -4.94
N CYS A 215 -6.71 -7.30 -4.00
CA CYS A 215 -6.73 -8.73 -4.23
C CYS A 215 -8.04 -9.26 -3.68
N ILE A 216 -8.86 -9.83 -4.54
CA ILE A 216 -10.19 -10.31 -4.20
C ILE A 216 -10.22 -11.82 -4.41
N VAL A 217 -10.66 -12.56 -3.41
CA VAL A 217 -10.92 -14.00 -3.54
C VAL A 217 -12.35 -14.20 -3.97
N GLN A 218 -12.53 -14.97 -5.05
CA GLN A 218 -13.81 -15.49 -5.48
C GLN A 218 -13.89 -16.95 -5.09
N TRP A 219 -14.82 -17.26 -4.19
CA TRP A 219 -15.04 -18.64 -3.74
C TRP A 219 -15.91 -19.37 -4.76
N SER A 220 -15.42 -20.49 -5.26
CA SER A 220 -16.17 -21.43 -6.08
C SER A 220 -16.20 -22.79 -5.40
N GLU A 221 -17.26 -23.57 -5.63
CA GLU A 221 -17.34 -24.93 -5.15
C GLU A 221 -17.03 -25.87 -6.32
N SER A 222 -16.02 -26.72 -6.14
CA SER A 222 -15.68 -27.76 -7.11
C SER A 222 -15.48 -29.06 -6.36
N SER A 223 -16.16 -30.12 -6.80
CA SER A 223 -16.03 -31.47 -6.22
C SER A 223 -16.26 -31.56 -4.70
N GLY A 224 -17.13 -30.72 -4.14
CA GLY A 224 -17.46 -30.70 -2.70
C GLY A 224 -16.43 -29.99 -1.82
N GLN A 225 -15.43 -29.35 -2.42
CA GLN A 225 -14.45 -28.51 -1.73
C GLN A 225 -14.58 -27.06 -2.25
N LEU A 226 -14.51 -26.10 -1.32
CA LEU A 226 -14.53 -24.67 -1.66
C LEU A 226 -13.12 -24.22 -2.03
N PHE A 227 -12.96 -23.73 -3.25
CA PHE A 227 -11.74 -23.18 -3.81
C PHE A 227 -11.86 -21.66 -3.97
N GLY A 228 -10.91 -20.92 -3.42
CA GLY A 228 -10.79 -19.48 -3.58
C GLY A 228 -9.85 -19.15 -4.73
N ALA A 229 -10.39 -18.68 -5.86
CA ALA A 229 -9.59 -18.15 -6.96
C ALA A 229 -9.32 -16.65 -6.71
N ILE A 230 -8.07 -16.23 -6.84
CA ILE A 230 -7.68 -14.84 -6.64
C ILE A 230 -7.80 -14.04 -7.93
N ARG A 231 -8.41 -12.86 -7.80
CA ARG A 231 -8.45 -11.84 -8.82
C ARG A 231 -7.72 -10.59 -8.32
N GLU A 232 -6.62 -10.28 -8.98
CA GLU A 232 -5.86 -9.06 -8.72
C GLU A 232 -6.39 -7.91 -9.60
N GLU A 233 -6.61 -6.77 -8.97
CA GLU A 233 -6.97 -5.53 -9.65
C GLU A 233 -5.94 -4.45 -9.30
N GLY A 234 -5.34 -3.82 -10.32
CA GLY A 234 -4.38 -2.72 -10.14
C GLY A 234 -2.98 -3.17 -9.70
N ARG A 235 -2.30 -2.33 -8.92
CA ARG A 235 -0.95 -2.64 -8.38
C ARG A 235 -1.05 -3.20 -6.97
N VAL A 236 -1.13 -4.52 -6.87
CA VAL A 236 -1.15 -5.24 -5.59
C VAL A 236 0.27 -5.54 -5.12
N ILE A 237 0.50 -5.47 -3.82
CA ILE A 237 1.70 -5.99 -3.17
C ILE A 237 1.31 -7.29 -2.47
N ARG A 238 1.92 -8.40 -2.88
CA ARG A 238 1.62 -9.74 -2.37
C ARG A 238 2.73 -10.35 -1.53
N HIS A 239 3.94 -9.83 -1.66
CA HIS A 239 5.13 -10.34 -1.00
C HIS A 239 5.62 -9.30 0.00
N PHE A 240 5.91 -9.74 1.22
CA PHE A 240 6.30 -8.90 2.33
C PHE A 240 7.53 -9.46 3.02
N ASN A 241 8.55 -8.63 3.21
CA ASN A 241 9.74 -8.96 3.98
C ASN A 241 9.57 -8.43 5.40
N VAL A 242 9.60 -9.36 6.34
CA VAL A 242 9.27 -9.13 7.74
C VAL A 242 10.26 -9.90 8.59
N HIS A 243 10.73 -9.25 9.64
CA HIS A 243 11.58 -9.83 10.66
C HIS A 243 10.70 -10.51 11.71
N GLU A 244 10.51 -11.83 11.58
CA GLU A 244 9.66 -12.63 12.49
C GLU A 244 10.16 -12.57 13.95
N GLU A 245 11.47 -12.44 14.15
CA GLU A 245 12.10 -12.30 15.46
C GLU A 245 11.62 -11.06 16.25
N LEU A 246 11.09 -10.04 15.57
CA LEU A 246 10.55 -8.84 16.21
C LEU A 246 9.05 -8.95 16.50
N LEU A 247 8.39 -10.00 16.02
CA LEU A 247 6.95 -10.24 16.17
C LEU A 247 6.63 -11.18 17.33
N GLU A 248 7.58 -12.01 17.77
CA GLU A 248 7.42 -13.03 18.82
C GLU A 248 6.98 -12.48 20.19
N GLY A 249 7.06 -11.17 20.42
CA GLY A 249 6.53 -10.53 21.63
C GLY A 249 5.07 -10.05 21.55
N HIS A 250 4.45 -10.06 20.36
CA HIS A 250 3.19 -9.35 20.07
C HIS A 250 2.16 -10.16 19.25
N MET A 251 2.43 -11.42 18.93
CA MET A 251 1.45 -12.37 18.37
C MET A 251 0.78 -13.20 19.47
#